data_AF-A0A9D2KAW7-F1
#
_entry.id   AF-A0A9D2KAW7-F1
#
_cell.length_a   1.000
_cell.length_b   1.000
_cell.length_c   1.000
_cell.angle_alpha   90.00
_cell.angle_beta   90.00
_cell.angle_gamma   90.00
#
_symmetry.space_group_name_H-M   'P 1'
#
loop_
_entity.id
_entity.type
_entity.pdbx_description
1 polymer ?
#
loop_
_entity_poly.entity_id
_entity_poly.type
_entity_poly.pdbx_seq_one_letter_code
_entity_poly.pdbx_strand_id
1 'polypeptide(L)'
;MKKLVIILTLSLFAVNTIYAQQQDNKVIDTTAILKELREKEKNLNIREADLNAKEARLNAMEQDLLARESDIKKIRDEVSAQLKSLSEQQNKELDNLVKVYSTSKPKSVANIITTMDIDTAVSIFSRMTPNVAGKILNELGKSNPEYASKMAERLTYQPVFGDDKKRQQPKN
;
A
#
# COMPACT_ATOMS: atom_id res chain seq x y z
N MET A 1 -22.98 -17.36 -105.90
CA MET A 1 -22.43 -16.20 -105.14
C MET A 1 -23.26 -15.82 -103.92
N LYS A 2 -24.60 -15.69 -104.01
CA LYS A 2 -25.47 -15.28 -102.88
C LYS A 2 -25.41 -16.17 -101.62
N LYS A 3 -25.26 -17.48 -101.75
CA LYS A 3 -25.17 -18.42 -100.60
C LYS A 3 -23.88 -18.29 -99.78
N LEU A 4 -22.76 -17.88 -100.40
CA LEU A 4 -21.47 -17.76 -99.73
C LEU A 4 -21.39 -16.49 -98.86
N VAL A 5 -22.02 -15.39 -99.33
CA VAL A 5 -22.13 -14.12 -98.59
C VAL A 5 -23.02 -14.26 -97.34
N ILE A 6 -24.07 -15.07 -97.42
CA ILE A 6 -24.94 -15.35 -96.26
C ILE A 6 -24.18 -16.13 -95.19
N ILE A 7 -23.37 -17.13 -95.56
CA ILE A 7 -22.57 -17.89 -94.59
C ILE A 7 -21.49 -17.01 -93.95
N LEU A 8 -20.86 -16.11 -94.73
CA LEU A 8 -19.86 -15.17 -94.21
C LEU A 8 -20.47 -14.17 -93.22
N THR A 9 -21.65 -13.63 -93.51
CA THR A 9 -22.35 -12.68 -92.63
C THR A 9 -22.93 -13.36 -91.39
N LEU A 10 -23.41 -14.61 -91.51
CA LEU A 10 -23.87 -15.40 -90.36
C LEU A 10 -22.70 -15.74 -89.43
N SER A 11 -21.52 -16.03 -89.99
CA SER A 11 -20.29 -16.26 -89.23
C SER A 11 -19.84 -14.99 -88.51
N LEU A 12 -19.83 -13.84 -89.19
CA LEU A 12 -19.53 -12.55 -88.56
C LEU A 12 -20.54 -12.20 -87.45
N PHE A 13 -21.83 -12.52 -87.62
CA PHE A 13 -22.86 -12.30 -86.60
C PHE A 13 -22.65 -13.22 -85.39
N ALA A 14 -22.36 -14.50 -85.60
CA ALA A 14 -22.08 -15.47 -84.53
C ALA A 14 -20.83 -15.06 -83.72
N VAL A 15 -19.80 -14.59 -84.41
CA VAL A 15 -18.57 -14.08 -83.79
C VAL A 15 -18.88 -12.83 -82.94
N ASN A 16 -19.71 -11.91 -83.44
CA ASN A 16 -20.14 -10.73 -82.67
C ASN A 16 -20.97 -11.11 -81.43
N THR A 17 -21.83 -12.13 -81.52
CA THR A 17 -22.60 -12.63 -80.36
C THR A 17 -21.71 -13.32 -79.31
N ILE A 18 -20.66 -14.02 -79.74
CA ILE A 18 -19.70 -14.66 -78.82
C ILE A 18 -18.84 -13.60 -78.12
N TYR A 19 -18.42 -12.53 -78.81
CA TYR A 19 -17.73 -11.40 -78.18
C TYR A 19 -18.60 -10.67 -77.15
N ALA A 20 -19.91 -10.57 -77.38
CA ALA A 20 -20.85 -9.97 -76.44
C ALA A 20 -21.08 -10.86 -75.19
N GLN A 21 -21.01 -12.19 -75.31
CA GLN A 21 -21.18 -13.12 -74.18
C GLN A 21 -19.93 -13.27 -73.29
N GLN A 22 -18.75 -12.81 -73.72
CA GLN A 22 -17.51 -13.00 -72.98
C GLN A 22 -17.19 -11.84 -71.99
N GLN A 23 -18.04 -10.82 -71.91
CA GLN A 23 -17.93 -9.74 -70.90
C GLN A 23 -18.68 -10.04 -69.59
N ASP A 24 -19.45 -11.12 -69.50
CA ASP A 24 -20.35 -11.38 -68.37
C ASP A 24 -19.79 -12.37 -67.33
N ASN A 25 -18.46 -12.62 -67.35
CA ASN A 25 -17.86 -13.65 -66.49
C ASN A 25 -16.50 -13.24 -65.91
N LYS A 26 -16.48 -12.09 -65.21
CA LYS A 26 -15.66 -11.74 -64.02
C LYS A 26 -15.83 -10.24 -63.73
N VAL A 27 -17.08 -9.76 -63.66
CA VAL A 27 -17.32 -8.50 -62.98
C VAL A 27 -17.11 -8.82 -61.50
N ILE A 28 -15.93 -8.50 -60.98
CA ILE A 28 -15.70 -8.44 -59.54
C ILE A 28 -16.89 -7.65 -58.99
N ASP A 29 -17.67 -8.24 -58.10
CA ASP A 29 -18.77 -7.56 -57.43
C ASP A 29 -18.18 -6.51 -56.47
N THR A 30 -17.67 -5.44 -57.07
CA THR A 30 -17.02 -4.30 -56.44
C THR A 30 -17.99 -3.64 -55.47
N THR A 31 -19.30 -3.79 -55.68
CA THR A 31 -20.33 -3.28 -54.78
C THR A 31 -20.43 -4.09 -53.48
N ALA A 32 -20.38 -5.42 -53.56
CA ALA A 32 -20.34 -6.29 -52.39
C ALA A 32 -19.04 -6.11 -51.58
N ILE A 33 -17.89 -6.05 -52.27
CA ILE A 33 -16.59 -5.82 -51.61
C ILE A 33 -16.57 -4.44 -50.92
N LEU A 34 -17.07 -3.39 -51.58
CA LEU A 34 -17.13 -2.05 -51.01
C LEU A 34 -18.07 -1.99 -49.80
N LYS A 35 -19.18 -2.75 -49.82
CA LYS A 35 -20.08 -2.87 -48.68
C LYS A 35 -19.39 -3.56 -47.49
N GLU A 36 -18.70 -4.67 -47.72
CA GLU A 36 -17.95 -5.39 -46.68
C GLU A 36 -16.84 -4.52 -46.08
N LEU A 37 -16.11 -3.76 -46.93
CA LEU A 37 -15.09 -2.83 -46.48
C LEU A 37 -15.67 -1.71 -45.59
N ARG A 38 -16.80 -1.12 -45.97
CA ARG A 38 -17.48 -0.10 -45.14
C ARG A 38 -17.98 -0.67 -43.82
N GLU A 39 -18.49 -1.90 -43.81
CA GLU A 39 -18.90 -2.57 -42.58
C GLU A 39 -17.70 -2.85 -41.67
N LYS A 40 -16.56 -3.29 -42.24
CA LYS A 40 -15.30 -3.45 -41.50
C LYS A 40 -14.78 -2.13 -40.95
N GLU A 41 -14.77 -1.07 -41.76
CA GLU A 41 -14.35 0.27 -41.33
C GLU A 41 -15.22 0.78 -40.18
N LYS A 42 -16.55 0.66 -40.28
CA LYS A 42 -17.46 1.00 -39.19
C LYS A 42 -17.16 0.21 -37.92
N ASN A 43 -16.94 -1.10 -38.03
CA ASN A 43 -16.62 -1.94 -36.88
C ASN A 43 -15.27 -1.59 -36.25
N LEU A 44 -14.26 -1.23 -37.07
CA LEU A 44 -12.97 -0.76 -36.59
C LEU A 44 -13.11 0.58 -35.86
N ASN A 45 -13.85 1.54 -36.41
CA ASN A 45 -14.08 2.84 -35.78
C ASN A 45 -14.80 2.71 -34.42
N ILE A 46 -15.76 1.78 -34.31
CA ILE A 46 -16.43 1.49 -33.04
C ILE A 46 -15.43 0.92 -32.01
N ARG A 47 -14.58 -0.03 -32.45
CA ARG A 47 -13.57 -0.62 -31.57
C ARG A 47 -12.51 0.40 -31.15
N GLU A 48 -12.08 1.26 -32.05
CA GLU A 48 -11.12 2.32 -31.76
C GLU A 48 -11.71 3.31 -30.74
N ALA A 49 -12.96 3.73 -30.90
CA ALA A 49 -13.65 4.57 -29.92
C ALA A 49 -13.76 3.91 -28.54
N ASP A 50 -14.08 2.61 -28.47
CA ASP A 50 -14.14 1.85 -27.22
C ASP A 50 -12.76 1.70 -26.56
N LEU A 51 -11.72 1.44 -27.35
CA LEU A 51 -10.34 1.37 -26.86
C LEU A 51 -9.86 2.71 -26.33
N ASN A 52 -10.09 3.80 -27.05
CA ASN A 52 -9.73 5.15 -26.62
C ASN A 52 -10.45 5.53 -25.31
N ALA A 53 -11.72 5.17 -25.17
CA ALA A 53 -12.47 5.40 -23.94
C ALA A 53 -11.91 4.59 -22.75
N LYS A 54 -11.52 3.33 -23.01
CA LYS A 54 -10.87 2.47 -22.00
C LYS A 54 -9.51 3.01 -21.60
N GLU A 55 -8.69 3.44 -22.55
CA GLU A 55 -7.37 4.02 -22.29
C GLU A 55 -7.49 5.30 -21.46
N ALA A 56 -8.39 6.21 -21.82
CA ALA A 56 -8.64 7.41 -21.04
C ALA A 56 -9.08 7.10 -19.59
N ARG A 57 -9.94 6.08 -19.40
CA ARG A 57 -10.35 5.63 -18.08
C ARG A 57 -9.19 5.01 -17.29
N LEU A 58 -8.37 4.17 -17.92
CA LEU A 58 -7.21 3.56 -17.29
C LEU A 58 -6.18 4.60 -16.87
N ASN A 59 -5.89 5.57 -17.73
CA ASN A 59 -4.99 6.67 -17.42
C ASN A 59 -5.50 7.49 -16.23
N ALA A 60 -6.80 7.80 -16.17
CA ALA A 60 -7.39 8.48 -15.03
C ALA A 60 -7.27 7.67 -13.72
N MET A 61 -7.48 6.36 -13.79
CA MET A 61 -7.30 5.46 -12.64
C MET A 61 -5.83 5.38 -12.20
N GLU A 62 -4.89 5.31 -13.14
CA GLU A 62 -3.45 5.29 -12.83
C GLU A 62 -3.03 6.57 -12.12
N GLN A 63 -3.48 7.74 -12.59
CA GLN A 63 -3.20 9.02 -11.92
C GLN A 63 -3.82 9.08 -10.51
N ASP A 64 -5.05 8.58 -10.32
CA ASP A 64 -5.67 8.50 -8.98
C ASP A 64 -4.89 7.56 -8.05
N LEU A 65 -4.41 6.43 -8.55
CA LEU A 65 -3.59 5.49 -7.77
C LEU A 65 -2.24 6.11 -7.37
N LEU A 66 -1.56 6.79 -8.30
CA LEU A 66 -0.30 7.49 -8.01
C LEU A 66 -0.49 8.59 -6.97
N ALA A 67 -1.59 9.35 -7.05
CA ALA A 67 -1.93 10.37 -6.05
C ALA A 67 -2.15 9.74 -4.66
N ARG A 68 -2.95 8.66 -4.59
CA ARG A 68 -3.20 7.93 -3.33
C ARG A 68 -1.92 7.34 -2.74
N GLU A 69 -1.05 6.79 -3.56
CA GLU A 69 0.24 6.24 -3.10
C GLU A 69 1.10 7.33 -2.47
N SER A 70 1.19 8.49 -3.11
CA SER A 70 1.90 9.66 -2.59
C SER A 70 1.32 10.13 -1.25
N ASP A 71 0.00 10.23 -1.15
CA ASP A 71 -0.69 10.62 0.09
C ASP A 71 -0.44 9.64 1.23
N ILE A 72 -0.55 8.33 0.95
CA ILE A 72 -0.27 7.28 1.94
C ILE A 72 1.18 7.38 2.41
N LYS A 73 2.13 7.58 1.50
CA LYS A 73 3.54 7.75 1.86
C LYS A 73 3.74 8.96 2.77
N LYS A 74 3.13 10.10 2.42
CA LYS A 74 3.21 11.33 3.21
C LYS A 74 2.65 11.13 4.62
N ILE A 75 1.46 10.55 4.74
CA ILE A 75 0.82 10.25 6.03
C ILE A 75 1.72 9.31 6.86
N ARG A 76 2.28 8.27 6.24
CA ARG A 76 3.21 7.35 6.93
C ARG A 76 4.44 8.07 7.47
N ASP A 77 5.03 8.95 6.67
CA ASP A 77 6.22 9.71 7.05
C ASP A 77 5.89 10.70 8.18
N GLU A 78 4.74 11.38 8.12
CA GLU A 78 4.24 12.27 9.17
C GLU A 78 3.98 11.52 10.49
N VAL A 79 3.29 10.38 10.44
CA VAL A 79 3.02 9.56 11.63
C VAL A 79 4.32 9.05 12.25
N SER A 80 5.27 8.59 11.42
CA SER A 80 6.59 8.15 11.88
C SER A 80 7.36 9.28 12.57
N ALA A 81 7.32 10.49 12.00
CA ALA A 81 7.95 11.67 12.58
C ALA A 81 7.30 12.06 13.92
N GLN A 82 5.97 12.06 13.99
CA GLN A 82 5.23 12.36 15.22
C GLN A 82 5.51 11.33 16.32
N LEU A 83 5.54 10.03 15.99
CA LEU A 83 5.87 8.97 16.95
C LEU A 83 7.29 9.10 17.49
N LYS A 84 8.26 9.43 16.62
CA LYS A 84 9.64 9.72 17.04
C LYS A 84 9.69 10.93 17.97
N SER A 85 9.04 12.03 17.59
CA SER A 85 8.99 13.25 18.41
C SER A 85 8.35 12.99 19.77
N LEU A 86 7.25 12.24 19.81
CA LEU A 86 6.57 11.88 21.06
C LEU A 86 7.47 11.01 21.95
N SER A 87 8.15 10.01 21.36
CA SER A 87 9.10 9.17 22.09
C SER A 87 10.28 9.99 22.63
N GLU A 88 10.84 10.91 21.84
CA GLU A 88 11.90 11.82 22.28
C GLU A 88 11.45 12.75 23.41
N GLN A 89 10.22 13.29 23.33
CA GLN A 89 9.65 14.12 24.39
C GLN A 89 9.44 13.32 25.67
N GLN A 90 8.85 12.13 25.59
CA GLN A 90 8.67 11.24 26.74
C GLN A 90 10.01 10.84 27.36
N ASN A 91 11.01 10.52 26.54
CA ASN A 91 12.36 10.22 27.01
C ASN A 91 13.00 11.42 27.72
N LYS A 92 12.90 12.63 27.14
CA LYS A 92 13.43 13.85 27.77
C LYS A 92 12.76 14.13 29.11
N GLU A 93 11.44 14.00 29.19
CA GLU A 93 10.71 14.23 30.43
C GLU A 93 11.11 13.21 31.50
N LEU A 94 11.24 11.94 31.11
CA LEU A 94 11.65 10.89 32.02
C LEU A 94 13.12 11.03 32.45
N ASP A 95 14.00 11.48 31.56
CA ASP A 95 15.40 11.80 31.88
C ASP A 95 15.51 13.00 32.84
N ASN A 96 14.66 14.03 32.66
CA ASN A 96 14.56 15.15 33.60
C ASN A 96 14.12 14.67 34.99
N LEU A 97 13.12 13.79 35.04
CA LEU A 97 12.62 13.21 36.28
C LEU A 97 13.72 12.38 36.99
N VAL A 98 14.41 11.53 36.23
CA VAL A 98 15.57 10.76 36.72
C VAL A 98 16.65 11.70 37.24
N LYS A 99 16.95 12.81 36.57
CA LYS A 99 17.95 13.80 37.00
C LYS A 99 17.55 14.46 38.32
N VAL A 100 16.31 14.91 38.46
CA VAL A 100 15.79 15.53 39.69
C VAL A 100 15.88 14.55 40.86
N TYR A 101 15.49 13.29 40.65
CA TYR A 101 15.59 12.27 41.69
C TYR A 101 17.02 11.84 41.99
N SER A 102 17.92 11.87 40.99
CA SER A 102 19.32 11.51 41.18
C SER A 102 20.12 12.53 41.99
N THR A 103 19.74 13.82 41.93
CA THR A 103 20.35 14.88 42.75
C THR A 103 19.69 15.05 44.13
N SER A 104 18.53 14.43 44.32
CA SER A 104 17.78 14.46 45.57
C SER A 104 18.36 13.51 46.63
N LYS A 105 18.01 13.73 47.90
CA LYS A 105 18.46 12.86 49.01
C LYS A 105 17.85 11.45 48.85
N PRO A 106 18.65 10.36 48.85
CA PRO A 106 18.15 9.00 48.61
C PRO A 106 16.97 8.59 49.51
N LYS A 107 17.01 8.95 50.79
CA LYS A 107 15.94 8.69 51.75
C LYS A 107 14.62 9.37 51.39
N SER A 108 14.69 10.61 50.89
CA SER A 108 13.49 11.35 50.47
C SER A 108 12.88 10.74 49.21
N VAL A 109 13.73 10.34 48.26
CA VAL A 109 13.29 9.71 47.00
C VAL A 109 12.69 8.34 47.28
N ALA A 110 13.28 7.54 48.17
CA ALA A 110 12.73 6.25 48.58
C ALA A 110 11.29 6.37 49.11
N ASN A 111 11.02 7.35 49.97
CA ASN A 111 9.67 7.60 50.49
C ASN A 111 8.66 8.01 49.42
N ILE A 112 9.09 8.78 48.42
CA ILE A 112 8.22 9.16 47.30
C ILE A 112 7.94 7.94 46.42
N ILE A 113 8.97 7.15 46.11
CA ILE A 113 8.86 6.00 45.21
C ILE A 113 7.98 4.89 45.79
N THR A 114 7.93 4.72 47.11
CA THR A 114 6.99 3.76 47.74
C THR A 114 5.52 4.11 47.54
N THR A 115 5.20 5.35 47.16
CA THR A 115 3.82 5.79 46.87
C THR A 115 3.44 5.68 45.39
N MET A 116 4.41 5.36 44.53
CA MET A 116 4.20 5.21 43.10
C MET A 116 3.77 3.79 42.74
N ASP A 117 3.18 3.64 41.56
CA ASP A 117 3.00 2.33 40.96
C ASP A 117 4.36 1.68 40.65
N ILE A 118 4.44 0.37 40.86
CA ILE A 118 5.70 -0.36 40.78
C ILE A 118 6.30 -0.38 39.37
N ASP A 119 5.48 -0.39 38.31
CA ASP A 119 5.96 -0.41 36.93
C ASP A 119 6.56 0.97 36.54
N THR A 120 5.99 2.05 37.07
CA THR A 120 6.53 3.41 36.92
C THR A 120 7.86 3.56 37.66
N ALA A 121 7.93 3.08 38.91
CA ALA A 121 9.15 3.11 39.70
C ALA A 121 10.29 2.33 39.03
N VAL A 122 10.00 1.15 38.49
CA VAL A 122 10.96 0.31 37.75
C VAL A 122 11.46 1.03 36.49
N SER A 123 10.57 1.68 35.74
CA SER A 123 10.92 2.44 34.54
C SER A 123 11.92 3.57 34.84
N ILE A 124 11.70 4.32 35.92
CA ILE A 124 12.61 5.38 36.38
C ILE A 124 13.95 4.78 36.83
N PHE A 125 13.92 3.72 37.64
CA PHE A 125 15.14 3.09 38.16
C PHE A 125 16.01 2.46 37.06
N SER A 126 15.40 1.90 36.01
CA SER A 126 16.13 1.29 34.89
C SER A 126 17.03 2.27 34.13
N ARG A 127 16.76 3.58 34.25
CA ARG A 127 17.52 4.66 33.62
C ARG A 127 18.42 5.44 34.59
N MET A 128 18.34 5.14 35.89
CA MET A 128 19.26 5.72 36.87
C MET A 128 20.64 5.08 36.76
N THR A 129 21.68 5.84 37.12
CA THR A 129 23.01 5.24 37.26
C THR A 129 23.02 4.17 38.37
N PRO A 130 23.75 3.06 38.21
CA PRO A 130 23.74 1.96 39.18
C PRO A 130 24.06 2.39 40.63
N ASN A 131 24.95 3.37 40.79
CA ASN A 131 25.33 3.90 42.09
C ASN A 131 24.16 4.65 42.79
N VAL A 132 23.45 5.51 42.05
CA VAL A 132 22.29 6.24 42.59
C VAL A 132 21.15 5.27 42.89
N ALA A 133 20.84 4.37 41.95
CA ALA A 133 19.82 3.34 42.12
C ALA A 133 20.11 2.47 43.36
N GLY A 134 21.35 2.02 43.54
CA GLY A 134 21.74 1.21 44.70
C GLY A 134 21.54 1.93 46.04
N LYS A 135 21.84 3.24 46.10
CA LYS A 135 21.60 4.05 47.31
C LYS A 135 20.11 4.19 47.63
N ILE A 136 19.27 4.42 46.62
CA ILE A 136 17.82 4.54 46.83
C ILE A 136 17.22 3.17 47.20
N LEU A 137 17.66 2.08 46.56
CA LEU A 137 17.20 0.72 46.88
C LEU A 137 17.58 0.32 48.31
N ASN A 138 18.76 0.73 48.80
CA ASN A 138 19.15 0.52 50.20
C ASN A 138 18.21 1.24 51.17
N GLU A 139 17.85 2.50 50.89
CA GLU A 139 16.90 3.24 51.70
C GLU A 139 15.48 2.67 51.61
N LEU A 140 15.05 2.20 50.43
CA LEU A 140 13.80 1.45 50.24
C LEU A 140 13.77 0.17 51.07
N GLY A 141 14.87 -0.58 51.11
CA GLY A 141 14.97 -1.79 51.94
C GLY A 141 14.85 -1.51 53.44
N LYS A 142 15.18 -0.29 53.90
CA LYS A 142 15.00 0.12 55.29
C LYS A 142 13.58 0.60 55.59
N SER A 143 12.94 1.30 54.65
CA SER A 143 11.61 1.89 54.86
C SER A 143 10.45 0.95 54.51
N ASN A 144 10.58 0.19 53.41
CA ASN A 144 9.58 -0.75 52.92
C ASN A 144 10.24 -1.97 52.22
N PRO A 145 10.62 -3.00 52.99
CA PRO A 145 11.31 -4.19 52.47
C PRO A 145 10.51 -4.96 51.41
N GLU A 146 9.17 -5.03 51.56
CA GLU A 146 8.30 -5.74 50.61
C GLU A 146 8.29 -5.05 49.25
N TYR A 147 8.15 -3.72 49.23
CA TYR A 147 8.21 -2.94 48.00
C TYR A 147 9.60 -3.04 47.33
N ALA A 148 10.68 -2.95 48.12
CA ALA A 148 12.05 -3.10 47.62
C ALA A 148 12.28 -4.48 46.98
N SER A 149 11.78 -5.55 47.59
CA SER A 149 11.90 -6.90 47.04
C SER A 149 11.13 -7.08 45.74
N LYS A 150 9.88 -6.60 45.67
CA LYS A 150 9.08 -6.64 44.43
C LYS A 150 9.74 -5.82 43.32
N MET A 151 10.30 -4.66 43.67
CA MET A 151 11.00 -3.80 42.73
C MET A 151 12.27 -4.46 42.19
N ALA A 152 13.06 -5.10 43.05
CA ALA A 152 14.25 -5.84 42.65
C ALA A 152 13.91 -7.01 41.71
N GLU A 153 12.85 -7.78 42.02
CA GLU A 153 12.33 -8.83 41.16
C GLU A 153 11.95 -8.28 39.77
N ARG A 154 11.20 -7.17 39.72
CA ARG A 154 10.81 -6.52 38.45
C ARG A 154 11.97 -5.88 37.70
N LEU A 155 13.04 -5.44 38.37
CA LEU A 155 14.25 -4.95 37.69
C LEU A 155 15.05 -6.10 37.06
N THR A 156 14.98 -7.31 37.63
CA THR A 156 15.58 -8.52 37.02
C THR A 156 14.74 -9.10 35.88
N TYR A 157 13.45 -8.76 35.80
CA TYR A 157 12.54 -9.19 34.76
C TYR A 157 12.29 -8.07 33.76
N GLN A 158 12.86 -8.15 32.56
CA GLN A 158 12.64 -7.15 31.52
C GLN A 158 11.34 -7.46 30.78
N PRO A 159 10.24 -6.69 30.97
CA PRO A 159 9.03 -6.91 30.18
C PRO A 159 9.37 -6.56 28.72
N VAL A 160 9.38 -7.58 27.86
CA VAL A 160 9.27 -7.36 26.42
C VAL A 160 7.88 -6.77 26.21
N PHE A 161 7.80 -5.52 25.75
CA PHE A 161 6.53 -4.89 25.38
C PHE A 161 5.76 -5.84 24.44
N GLY A 162 4.66 -6.44 24.93
CA GLY A 162 3.82 -7.37 24.15
C GLY A 162 3.35 -8.66 24.84
N ASP A 163 3.85 -9.02 26.03
CA ASP A 163 3.52 -10.33 26.66
C ASP A 163 2.33 -10.30 27.66
N ASP A 164 1.43 -9.30 27.54
CA ASP A 164 0.26 -9.14 28.42
C ASP A 164 -0.73 -10.32 28.41
N LYS A 165 -0.59 -11.24 27.45
CA LYS A 165 -1.50 -12.39 27.30
C LYS A 165 -1.35 -13.47 28.37
N LYS A 166 -0.29 -13.46 29.19
CA LYS A 166 -0.06 -14.51 30.20
C LYS A 166 -0.61 -14.19 31.59
N ARG A 167 -1.19 -13.00 31.79
CA ARG A 167 -1.74 -12.58 33.11
C ARG A 167 -3.18 -13.04 33.38
N GLN A 168 -3.86 -13.70 32.44
CA GLN A 168 -5.26 -14.14 32.59
C GLN A 168 -5.45 -15.65 32.72
N GLN A 169 -4.52 -16.38 33.34
CA GLN A 169 -4.84 -17.75 33.77
C GLN A 169 -4.82 -17.84 35.29
N PRO A 170 -5.99 -17.90 35.95
CA PRO A 170 -6.04 -18.36 37.33
C PRO A 170 -5.54 -19.80 37.35
N LYS A 171 -4.50 -20.07 38.14
CA LYS A 171 -4.09 -21.43 38.44
C LYS A 171 -5.22 -22.07 39.27
N ASN A 172 -5.91 -23.04 38.68
CA ASN A 172 -6.65 -24.05 39.42
C ASN A 172 -5.68 -24.90 40.26
#